data_AF-A0ABD2HER9-F1
#
_entry.id   AF-A0ABD2HER9-F1
#
_cell.length_a   1.000
_cell.length_b   1.000
_cell.length_c   1.000
_cell.angle_alpha   90.00
_cell.angle_beta   90.00
_cell.angle_gamma   90.00
#
_symmetry.space_group_name_H-M   'P 1'
#
loop_
_entity.id
_entity.type
_entity.pdbx_description
1 polymer ?
#
loop_
_entity_poly.entity_id
_entity_poly.type
_entity_poly.pdbx_seq_one_letter_code
_entity_poly.pdbx_strand_id
1 'polypeptide(L)'
;MHPATAKWYDRRDCVFIEFCVADSKDLKIDFDKTKCGFSCLAGTDDVRHENEMDLFEAIDENESKHKRTDRSVLLYLKKAQPGKPWPRLTKEKAKLTWLSVDFNNWKDWEDDSDEEMGNFDQFSDMMNTMGGEEDIPDLDGGAEDDESADSDDEKMPDLE
;
A
#
# COMPACT_ATOMS: atom_id res chain seq x y z
N MET A 1 0.75 -2.96 -30.43
CA MET A 1 1.27 -3.48 -29.15
C MET A 1 1.67 -2.28 -28.33
N HIS A 2 1.06 -2.09 -27.17
CA HIS A 2 1.25 -0.90 -26.34
C HIS A 2 1.69 -1.32 -24.95
N PRO A 3 2.66 -0.65 -24.32
CA PRO A 3 2.97 -0.94 -22.93
C PRO A 3 1.76 -0.62 -22.06
N ALA A 4 1.41 -1.51 -21.14
CA ALA A 4 0.53 -1.18 -20.05
C ALA A 4 1.22 -0.18 -19.13
N THR A 5 0.46 0.78 -18.59
CA THR A 5 0.95 1.62 -17.51
C THR A 5 1.12 0.77 -16.26
N ALA A 6 2.17 1.05 -15.50
CA ALA A 6 2.49 0.30 -14.31
C ALA A 6 2.97 1.19 -13.17
N LYS A 7 2.68 0.74 -11.96
CA LYS A 7 3.20 1.32 -10.73
C LYS A 7 3.98 0.27 -9.95
N TRP A 8 5.02 0.70 -9.23
CA TRP A 8 5.83 -0.23 -8.44
C TRP A 8 6.25 0.36 -7.11
N TYR A 9 6.50 -0.52 -6.15
CA TYR A 9 7.08 -0.20 -4.84
C TYR A 9 7.80 -1.44 -4.32
N ASP A 10 8.63 -1.28 -3.31
CA ASP A 10 9.31 -2.41 -2.67
C ASP A 10 9.06 -2.48 -1.16
N ARG A 11 9.48 -3.62 -0.62
CA ARG A 11 9.55 -3.95 0.80
C ARG A 11 10.86 -4.67 1.06
N ARG A 12 11.13 -4.97 2.33
CA ARG A 12 12.32 -5.72 2.78
C ARG A 12 12.62 -6.94 1.90
N ASP A 13 11.60 -7.77 1.62
CA ASP A 13 11.82 -9.07 0.97
C ASP A 13 11.33 -9.17 -0.47
N CYS A 14 10.62 -8.15 -0.98
CA CYS A 14 9.92 -8.25 -2.25
C CYS A 14 9.74 -6.91 -2.94
N VAL A 15 9.44 -6.99 -4.23
CA VAL A 15 9.07 -5.85 -5.08
C VAL A 15 7.70 -6.14 -5.67
N PHE A 16 6.86 -5.11 -5.73
CA PHE A 16 5.52 -5.20 -6.31
C PHE A 16 5.46 -4.37 -7.59
N ILE A 17 4.80 -4.91 -8.61
CA ILE A 17 4.51 -4.18 -9.86
C ILE A 17 3.03 -4.39 -10.17
N GLU A 18 2.26 -3.32 -10.25
CA GLU A 18 0.86 -3.36 -10.66
C GLU A 18 0.74 -2.84 -12.09
N PHE A 19 0.32 -3.69 -13.03
CA PHE A 19 -0.09 -3.29 -14.37
C PHE A 19 -1.55 -2.88 -14.36
N CYS A 20 -1.83 -1.62 -14.72
CA CYS A 20 -3.15 -1.01 -14.68
C CYS A 20 -3.98 -1.37 -15.93
N VAL A 21 -4.26 -2.67 -16.09
CA VAL A 21 -5.06 -3.20 -17.21
C VAL A 21 -6.34 -3.84 -16.67
N ALA A 22 -7.47 -3.16 -16.90
CA ALA A 22 -8.79 -3.68 -16.59
C ALA A 22 -9.22 -4.78 -17.57
N ASP A 23 -10.03 -5.72 -17.10
CA ASP A 23 -10.63 -6.81 -17.89
C ASP A 23 -9.60 -7.60 -18.72
N SER A 24 -8.39 -7.78 -18.18
CA SER A 24 -7.29 -8.48 -18.84
C SER A 24 -7.60 -9.95 -19.13
N LYS A 25 -7.27 -10.41 -20.33
CA LYS A 25 -7.40 -11.79 -20.82
C LYS A 25 -6.07 -12.30 -21.36
N ASP A 26 -5.94 -13.61 -21.53
CA ASP A 26 -4.75 -14.27 -22.07
C ASP A 26 -3.44 -13.80 -21.42
N LEU A 27 -3.49 -13.67 -20.10
CA LEU A 27 -2.37 -13.19 -19.30
C LEU A 27 -1.17 -14.14 -19.41
N LYS A 28 -0.01 -13.58 -19.74
CA LYS A 28 1.29 -14.26 -19.72
C LYS A 28 2.28 -13.42 -18.94
N ILE A 29 2.94 -14.07 -17.99
CA ILE A 29 3.95 -13.46 -17.13
C ILE A 29 5.14 -14.39 -17.11
N ASP A 30 6.30 -13.82 -17.41
CA ASP A 30 7.57 -14.53 -17.44
C ASP A 30 8.48 -13.92 -16.38
N PHE A 31 8.84 -14.72 -15.38
CA PHE A 31 9.85 -14.38 -14.39
C PHE A 31 11.16 -15.03 -14.78
N ASP A 32 12.21 -14.22 -14.86
CA ASP A 32 13.60 -14.64 -15.02
C ASP A 32 14.40 -13.92 -13.92
N LYS A 33 15.52 -14.51 -13.50
CA LYS A 33 16.39 -14.03 -12.43
C LYS A 33 16.63 -12.53 -12.49
N THR A 34 16.81 -11.96 -13.67
CA THR A 34 17.07 -10.51 -13.83
C THR A 34 16.11 -9.82 -14.79
N LYS A 35 15.01 -10.46 -15.18
CA LYS A 35 14.07 -9.94 -16.17
C LYS A 35 12.63 -10.26 -15.80
N CYS A 36 11.72 -9.37 -16.19
CA CYS A 36 10.29 -9.58 -16.03
C CYS A 36 9.57 -9.23 -17.33
N GLY A 37 8.76 -10.18 -17.82
CA GLY A 37 7.87 -10.01 -18.96
C GLY A 37 6.39 -10.03 -18.53
N PHE A 38 5.59 -9.17 -19.12
CA PHE A 38 4.13 -9.13 -18.95
C PHE A 38 3.48 -8.93 -20.31
N SER A 39 2.45 -9.73 -20.61
CA SER A 39 1.56 -9.48 -21.74
C SER A 39 0.13 -9.94 -21.48
N CYS A 40 -0.82 -9.26 -22.09
CA CYS A 40 -2.23 -9.63 -22.04
C CYS A 40 -3.01 -9.00 -23.21
N LEU A 41 -4.26 -9.41 -23.37
CA LEU A 41 -5.27 -8.73 -24.18
C LEU A 41 -6.21 -7.96 -23.25
N ALA A 42 -6.75 -6.82 -23.71
CA ALA A 42 -7.66 -5.99 -22.91
C ALA A 42 -8.79 -5.39 -23.75
N GLY A 43 -9.95 -5.19 -23.10
CA GLY A 43 -11.12 -4.58 -23.71
C GLY A 43 -11.88 -5.51 -24.67
N THR A 44 -12.83 -4.93 -25.41
CA THR A 44 -13.63 -5.63 -26.43
C THR A 44 -12.87 -5.85 -27.74
N ASP A 45 -11.88 -5.00 -28.00
CA ASP A 45 -11.08 -5.02 -29.24
C ASP A 45 -9.81 -5.87 -29.10
N ASP A 46 -9.67 -6.59 -27.97
CA ASP A 46 -8.53 -7.44 -27.63
C ASP A 46 -7.18 -6.74 -27.87
N VAL A 47 -7.06 -5.50 -27.37
CA VAL A 47 -5.84 -4.69 -27.52
C VAL A 47 -4.70 -5.38 -26.79
N ARG A 48 -3.63 -5.68 -27.52
CA ARG A 48 -2.45 -6.34 -26.95
C ARG A 48 -1.55 -5.37 -26.18
N HIS A 49 -1.38 -5.65 -24.90
CA HIS A 49 -0.43 -5.01 -24.01
C HIS A 49 0.81 -5.87 -23.81
N GLU A 50 1.98 -5.24 -23.78
CA GLU A 50 3.25 -5.94 -23.57
C GLU A 50 4.29 -5.03 -22.92
N ASN A 51 4.95 -5.52 -21.88
CA ASN A 51 6.00 -4.84 -21.14
C ASN A 51 7.13 -5.83 -20.86
N GLU A 52 8.36 -5.42 -21.16
CA GLU A 52 9.58 -6.14 -20.77
C GLU A 52 10.49 -5.17 -20.03
N MET A 53 11.14 -5.65 -18.97
CA MET A 53 12.13 -4.86 -18.23
C MET A 53 13.24 -5.73 -17.66
N ASP A 54 14.48 -5.23 -17.73
CA ASP A 54 15.61 -5.73 -16.96
C ASP A 54 15.52 -5.18 -15.53
N LEU A 55 15.48 -6.08 -14.56
CA LEU A 55 15.32 -5.75 -13.14
C LEU A 55 16.63 -5.19 -12.55
N PHE A 56 16.50 -4.33 -11.54
CA PHE A 56 17.63 -3.71 -10.86
C PHE A 56 18.58 -4.73 -10.23
N GLU A 57 18.02 -5.75 -9.60
CA GLU A 57 18.73 -6.86 -8.97
C GLU A 57 18.00 -8.18 -9.20
N ALA A 58 18.63 -9.27 -8.80
CA ALA A 58 18.07 -10.60 -8.99
C ALA A 58 16.82 -10.87 -8.12
N ILE A 59 15.91 -11.67 -8.66
CA ILE A 59 14.73 -12.22 -7.98
C ILE A 59 14.81 -13.75 -7.89
N ASP A 60 13.98 -14.33 -7.02
CA ASP A 60 13.67 -15.75 -7.06
C ASP A 60 12.44 -15.98 -7.96
N GLU A 61 12.67 -16.60 -9.11
CA GLU A 61 11.64 -16.89 -10.11
C GLU A 61 10.53 -17.80 -9.58
N ASN A 62 10.89 -18.77 -8.73
CA ASN A 62 9.96 -19.81 -8.24
C ASN A 62 9.07 -19.29 -7.12
N GLU A 63 9.58 -18.33 -6.33
CA GLU A 63 8.81 -17.68 -5.27
C GLU A 63 8.05 -16.43 -5.75
N SER A 64 8.35 -15.95 -6.97
CA SER A 64 7.64 -14.84 -7.60
C SER A 64 6.27 -15.28 -8.13
N LYS A 65 5.26 -14.43 -7.98
CA LYS A 65 3.85 -14.75 -8.21
C LYS A 65 3.12 -13.57 -8.83
N HIS A 66 1.91 -13.82 -9.29
CA HIS A 66 1.02 -12.75 -9.73
C HIS A 66 -0.41 -12.99 -9.25
N LYS A 67 -1.18 -11.91 -9.21
CA LYS A 67 -2.62 -11.91 -8.92
C LYS A 67 -3.31 -11.01 -9.92
N ARG A 68 -4.19 -11.59 -10.73
CA ARG A 68 -5.08 -10.86 -11.63
C ARG A 68 -6.37 -10.49 -10.90
N THR A 69 -6.83 -9.26 -11.08
CA THR A 69 -8.17 -8.80 -10.72
C THR A 69 -8.86 -8.23 -11.96
N ASP A 70 -10.11 -7.81 -11.82
CA ASP A 70 -10.82 -7.14 -12.93
C ASP A 70 -10.26 -5.74 -13.23
N ARG A 71 -9.49 -5.14 -12.31
CA ARG A 71 -8.96 -3.77 -12.46
C ARG A 71 -7.49 -3.72 -12.86
N SER A 72 -6.71 -4.69 -12.44
CA SER A 72 -5.25 -4.69 -12.59
C SER A 72 -4.66 -6.07 -12.41
N VAL A 73 -3.38 -6.19 -12.74
CA VAL A 73 -2.57 -7.38 -12.49
C VAL A 73 -1.40 -7.00 -11.60
N LEU A 74 -1.37 -7.55 -10.40
CA LEU A 74 -0.32 -7.33 -9.42
C LEU A 74 0.71 -8.46 -9.49
N LEU A 75 1.97 -8.10 -9.68
CA LEU A 75 3.11 -8.99 -9.60
C LEU A 75 3.75 -8.84 -8.22
N TYR A 76 4.15 -9.97 -7.66
CA TYR A 76 4.97 -10.10 -6.47
C TYR A 76 6.30 -10.72 -6.90
N LEU A 77 7.38 -9.95 -6.80
CA LEU A 77 8.72 -10.42 -7.10
C LEU A 77 9.46 -10.67 -5.79
N LYS A 78 9.83 -11.93 -5.51
CA LYS A 78 10.66 -12.25 -4.34
C LYS A 78 12.08 -11.80 -4.61
N LYS A 79 12.64 -10.90 -3.79
CA LYS A 79 14.05 -10.48 -3.95
C LYS A 79 14.96 -11.67 -3.65
N ALA A 80 15.96 -11.90 -4.50
CA ALA A 80 16.99 -12.92 -4.22
C ALA A 80 17.89 -12.51 -3.03
N GLN A 81 18.00 -11.21 -2.76
CA GLN A 81 18.66 -10.65 -1.59
C GLN A 81 17.67 -9.82 -0.78
N PRO A 82 17.04 -10.41 0.26
CA PRO A 82 16.21 -9.67 1.22
C PRO A 82 16.99 -8.57 1.95
N GLY A 83 16.28 -7.55 2.44
CA GLY A 83 16.86 -6.44 3.19
C GLY A 83 17.59 -5.40 2.35
N LYS A 84 17.70 -5.59 1.02
CA LYS A 84 18.33 -4.61 0.12
C LYS A 84 17.26 -3.71 -0.51
N PRO A 85 17.37 -2.38 -0.36
CA PRO A 85 16.45 -1.45 -1.00
C PRO A 85 16.68 -1.37 -2.50
N TRP A 86 15.60 -1.22 -3.25
CA TRP A 86 15.64 -1.00 -4.69
C TRP A 86 15.43 0.49 -4.96
N PRO A 87 16.48 1.27 -5.29
CA PRO A 87 16.33 2.70 -5.60
C PRO A 87 15.62 2.95 -6.94
N ARG A 88 15.46 1.90 -7.76
CA ARG A 88 14.73 1.86 -9.02
C ARG A 88 14.34 0.41 -9.32
N LEU A 89 13.31 0.23 -10.13
CA LEU A 89 12.89 -1.11 -10.57
C LEU A 89 13.85 -1.71 -11.61
N THR A 90 14.41 -0.87 -12.47
CA THR A 90 15.15 -1.28 -13.66
C THR A 90 16.67 -1.25 -13.46
N LYS A 91 17.39 -2.14 -14.15
CA LYS A 91 18.86 -2.13 -14.18
C LYS A 91 19.42 -0.79 -14.64
N GLU A 92 18.96 -0.36 -15.80
CA GLU A 92 19.34 0.92 -16.40
C GLU A 92 18.63 2.10 -15.71
N LYS A 93 19.29 3.26 -15.71
CA LYS A 93 18.73 4.50 -15.16
C LYS A 93 17.75 5.19 -16.12
N ALA A 94 17.64 4.71 -17.36
CA ALA A 94 16.72 5.25 -18.34
C ALA A 94 15.28 5.11 -17.85
N LYS A 95 14.54 6.22 -17.88
CA LYS A 95 13.14 6.23 -17.41
C LYS A 95 12.23 5.58 -18.45
N LEU A 96 11.49 4.56 -18.04
CA LEU A 96 10.42 3.98 -18.84
C LEU A 96 9.17 4.87 -18.71
N THR A 97 8.61 5.32 -19.84
CA THR A 97 7.48 6.27 -19.87
C THR A 97 6.20 5.69 -19.28
N TRP A 98 6.07 4.36 -19.26
CA TRP A 98 4.92 3.63 -18.76
C TRP A 98 5.04 3.21 -17.29
N LEU A 99 6.19 3.42 -16.64
CA LEU A 99 6.46 2.99 -15.28
C LEU A 99 6.57 4.19 -14.32
N SER A 100 5.92 4.08 -13.16
CA SER A 100 5.96 5.10 -12.10
C SER A 100 6.02 4.47 -10.71
N VAL A 101 6.42 5.25 -9.69
CA VAL A 101 6.41 4.79 -8.29
C VAL A 101 4.97 4.80 -7.77
N ASP A 102 4.59 3.77 -7.04
CA ASP A 102 3.32 3.72 -6.30
C ASP A 102 3.46 4.42 -4.95
N PHE A 103 3.25 5.73 -4.93
CA PHE A 103 3.34 6.52 -3.69
C PHE A 103 2.27 6.16 -2.65
N ASN A 104 1.18 5.50 -3.02
CA ASN A 104 0.16 5.08 -2.06
C ASN A 104 0.64 3.91 -1.20
N ASN A 105 1.47 3.03 -1.79
CA ASN A 105 2.00 1.86 -1.12
C ASN A 105 3.47 2.01 -0.74
N TRP A 106 4.18 3.02 -1.22
CA TRP A 106 5.59 3.23 -0.88
C TRP A 106 5.77 3.51 0.62
N LYS A 107 6.82 2.93 1.21
CA LYS A 107 7.22 3.12 2.60
C LYS A 107 8.74 3.16 2.68
N ASP A 108 9.29 3.97 3.57
CA ASP A 108 10.72 3.97 3.89
C ASP A 108 11.02 2.90 4.95
N TRP A 109 11.00 1.64 4.51
CA TRP A 109 11.11 0.48 5.41
C TRP A 109 12.56 0.20 5.88
N GLU A 110 13.54 0.98 5.40
CA GLU A 110 14.94 0.86 5.82
C GLU A 110 15.17 1.43 7.23
N ASP A 111 14.46 2.52 7.56
CA ASP A 111 14.56 3.24 8.84
C ASP A 111 13.53 2.77 9.87
N ASP A 112 12.57 1.93 9.46
CA ASP A 112 11.70 1.16 10.35
C ASP A 112 12.57 0.12 11.10
N SER A 113 13.24 0.61 12.15
CA SER A 113 13.55 -0.16 13.34
C SER A 113 12.25 -0.82 13.83
N ASP A 114 12.34 -2.05 14.37
CA ASP A 114 11.22 -2.93 14.76
C ASP A 114 10.24 -2.35 15.83
N GLU A 115 10.10 -1.03 15.96
CA GLU A 115 9.32 -0.34 16.99
C GLU A 115 7.80 -0.32 16.73
N GLU A 116 7.33 -0.70 15.53
CA GLU A 116 5.88 -0.87 15.28
C GLU A 116 5.30 -2.17 15.90
N MET A 117 6.04 -2.82 16.80
CA MET A 117 5.52 -3.88 17.68
C MET A 117 5.25 -3.39 19.12
N GLY A 118 5.56 -2.13 19.45
CA GLY A 118 5.42 -1.56 20.80
C GLY A 118 4.15 -0.77 21.09
N ASN A 119 3.31 -0.49 20.09
CA ASN A 119 2.16 0.42 20.27
C ASN A 119 0.93 -0.21 20.96
N PHE A 120 0.91 -1.54 21.16
CA PHE A 120 -0.19 -2.17 21.91
C PHE A 120 0.03 -2.08 23.42
N ASP A 121 1.27 -2.24 23.89
CA ASP A 121 1.58 -2.26 25.33
C ASP A 121 1.49 -0.85 25.95
N GLN A 122 1.84 0.19 25.20
CA GLN A 122 1.76 1.59 25.67
C GLN A 122 0.31 2.07 25.88
N PHE A 123 -0.66 1.53 25.13
CA PHE A 123 -2.08 1.84 25.32
C PHE A 123 -2.63 1.19 26.60
N SER A 124 -2.20 -0.03 26.92
CA SER A 124 -2.57 -0.71 28.18
C SER A 124 -1.98 -0.05 29.43
N ASP A 125 -0.74 0.44 29.39
CA ASP A 125 -0.13 1.13 30.53
C ASP A 125 -0.79 2.48 30.82
N MET A 126 -1.24 3.19 29.77
CA MET A 126 -1.98 4.45 29.93
C MET A 126 -3.39 4.23 30.52
N MET A 127 -4.05 3.12 30.17
CA MET A 127 -5.37 2.76 30.70
C MET A 127 -5.30 2.25 32.15
N ASN A 128 -4.22 1.55 32.53
CA ASN A 128 -3.99 1.08 33.90
C ASN A 128 -3.67 2.23 34.90
N THR A 129 -3.16 3.36 34.41
CA THR A 129 -2.81 4.51 35.27
C THR A 129 -4.03 5.38 35.63
N MET A 130 -5.15 5.25 34.93
CA MET A 130 -6.40 5.99 35.21
C MET A 130 -7.43 5.22 36.07
N GLY A 131 -7.13 3.97 36.45
CA GLY A 131 -8.08 3.08 37.14
C GLY A 131 -7.81 2.82 38.62
N GLY A 132 -6.95 3.60 39.29
CA GLY A 132 -6.60 3.44 40.70
C GLY A 132 -7.14 4.58 41.57
N GLU A 133 -8.15 4.24 42.39
CA GLU A 133 -8.85 4.99 43.44
C GLU A 133 -7.91 5.82 44.34
N GLU A 134 -8.33 6.99 44.88
CA GLU A 134 -8.28 7.38 46.32
C GLU A 134 -8.98 8.76 46.56
N ASP A 135 -9.98 8.76 47.44
CA ASP A 135 -10.53 9.83 48.31
C ASP A 135 -10.88 11.24 47.78
N ILE A 136 -12.19 11.51 47.70
CA ILE A 136 -12.75 12.88 47.77
C ILE A 136 -13.74 12.93 48.95
N PRO A 137 -13.51 13.76 49.98
CA PRO A 137 -14.40 13.83 51.12
C PRO A 137 -15.70 14.59 50.79
N ASP A 138 -16.76 14.08 51.39
CA ASP A 138 -18.13 14.57 51.51
C ASP A 138 -18.29 16.11 51.53
N LEU A 139 -19.01 16.67 50.54
CA LEU A 139 -19.59 18.02 50.64
C LEU A 139 -20.91 18.10 49.85
N ASP A 140 -21.99 17.84 50.59
CA ASP A 140 -23.30 18.50 50.56
C ASP A 140 -23.51 19.67 49.56
N GLY A 141 -24.57 19.57 48.74
CA GLY A 141 -25.37 20.73 48.37
C GLY A 141 -25.80 20.90 46.89
N GLY A 142 -27.09 20.69 46.63
CA GLY A 142 -27.88 21.37 45.58
C GLY A 142 -27.73 20.83 44.16
N ALA A 143 -28.63 19.97 43.67
CA ALA A 143 -29.92 20.29 43.06
C ALA A 143 -29.84 20.77 41.60
N GLU A 144 -30.75 20.20 40.78
CA GLU A 144 -31.35 20.70 39.53
C GLU A 144 -30.38 21.08 38.37
N ASP A 145 -30.49 20.60 37.13
CA ASP A 145 -31.64 20.20 36.35
C ASP A 145 -31.18 19.37 35.12
N ASP A 146 -31.98 18.38 34.76
CA ASP A 146 -31.83 17.51 33.59
C ASP A 146 -32.58 18.16 32.43
N GLU A 147 -31.88 18.89 31.57
CA GLU A 147 -32.47 19.44 30.33
C GLU A 147 -31.75 18.84 29.11
N SER A 148 -32.32 17.73 28.65
CA SER A 148 -32.17 17.24 27.29
C SER A 148 -32.58 18.32 26.28
N ALA A 149 -31.67 18.75 25.41
CA ALA A 149 -32.00 19.51 24.21
C ALA A 149 -31.30 18.90 22.99
N ASP A 150 -32.06 18.04 22.32
CA ASP A 150 -31.92 17.65 20.93
C ASP A 150 -32.25 18.87 20.03
N SER A 151 -31.62 18.97 18.85
CA SER A 151 -32.04 19.74 17.64
C SER A 151 -30.95 20.63 16.99
N ASP A 152 -30.33 20.07 15.95
CA ASP A 152 -30.36 20.51 14.54
C ASP A 152 -29.95 21.94 14.10
N ASP A 153 -29.17 21.92 13.00
CA ASP A 153 -29.08 22.93 11.93
C ASP A 153 -28.21 24.19 12.11
N GLU A 154 -26.87 24.03 12.01
CA GLU A 154 -25.97 25.16 11.68
C GLU A 154 -25.89 25.37 10.16
N LYS A 155 -26.75 26.30 9.72
CA LYS A 155 -26.89 26.87 8.37
C LYS A 155 -25.57 27.41 7.80
N MET A 156 -25.15 26.87 6.64
CA MET A 156 -24.01 27.38 5.86
C MET A 156 -24.21 28.84 5.42
N PRO A 157 -23.16 29.68 5.43
CA PRO A 157 -23.24 31.09 5.03
C PRO A 157 -23.32 31.27 3.51
N ASP A 158 -24.15 32.22 3.07
CA ASP A 158 -24.25 32.62 1.67
C ASP A 158 -23.00 33.39 1.21
N LEU A 159 -22.54 33.09 -0.01
CA LEU A 159 -21.44 33.75 -0.70
C LEU A 159 -21.97 34.96 -1.47
N GLU A 160 -21.47 36.17 -1.17
CA GLU A 160 -21.58 37.36 -2.02
C GLU A 160 -20.69 37.26 -3.27
#